data_AF-A0A2N4XCL4-F1
#
_entry.id   AF-A0A2N4XCL4-F1
#
_cell.length_a   1.000
_cell.length_b   1.000
_cell.length_c   1.000
_cell.angle_alpha   90.00
_cell.angle_beta   90.00
_cell.angle_gamma   90.00
#
_symmetry.space_group_name_H-M   'P 1'
#
loop_
_entity.id
_entity.type
_entity.pdbx_description
1 polymer ?
#
loop_
_entity_poly.entity_id
_entity_poly.type
_entity_poly.pdbx_seq_one_letter_code
_entity_poly.pdbx_strand_id
1 'polypeptide(L)'
;MNRGLNSEKNALWAERWTPVVINVEGVENPPRYEVSNFGRLRSLQSDVKGTIIKGSVIQGYRSLNVRLPKGKTFNRYIHKLVAETFVKRESPDHKFVIHLDFDKMNNHFENLKWVTKDEMVEHNRENPAVKNKPVPRNTKNYKLTETKVRMIKKMLQNENTRLKMIAKQFGITHTQLNRIRSGENWGHLKLDE
;
A
#
# COMPACT_ATOMS: atom_id res chain seq x y z
N MET A 1 -19.43 10.14 -32.57
CA MET A 1 -19.62 9.72 -31.16
C MET A 1 -20.28 8.35 -31.14
N ASN A 2 -19.52 7.26 -31.06
CA ASN A 2 -20.05 5.92 -30.69
C ASN A 2 -18.91 4.90 -30.43
N ARG A 3 -17.91 5.27 -29.61
CA ARG A 3 -16.77 4.38 -29.26
C ARG A 3 -16.89 3.73 -27.87
N GLY A 4 -18.00 3.94 -27.15
CA GLY A 4 -18.17 3.46 -25.77
C GLY A 4 -18.84 2.08 -25.63
N LEU A 5 -19.77 1.72 -26.52
CA LEU A 5 -20.62 0.53 -26.34
C LEU A 5 -20.04 -0.79 -26.88
N ASN A 6 -19.00 -0.74 -27.72
CA ASN A 6 -18.38 -1.94 -28.31
C ASN A 6 -17.24 -2.54 -27.46
N SER A 7 -16.73 -1.79 -26.47
CA SER A 7 -15.66 -2.26 -25.58
C SER A 7 -16.20 -3.27 -24.56
N GLU A 8 -17.33 -2.97 -23.91
CA GLU A 8 -17.90 -3.84 -22.88
C GLU A 8 -18.49 -5.15 -23.43
N LYS A 9 -19.07 -5.13 -24.64
CA LYS A 9 -19.62 -6.35 -25.27
C LYS A 9 -18.54 -7.31 -25.76
N ASN A 10 -17.38 -6.80 -26.19
CA ASN A 10 -16.22 -7.62 -26.53
C ASN A 10 -15.45 -8.12 -25.30
N ALA A 11 -15.56 -7.44 -24.15
CA ALA A 11 -14.95 -7.91 -22.90
C ALA A 11 -15.61 -9.17 -22.33
N LEU A 12 -16.91 -9.39 -22.61
CA LEU A 12 -17.68 -10.50 -22.03
C LEU A 12 -17.33 -11.88 -22.61
N TRP A 13 -16.81 -11.97 -23.85
CA TRP A 13 -16.43 -13.27 -24.44
C TRP A 13 -15.07 -13.78 -23.94
N ALA A 14 -14.21 -12.88 -23.44
CA ALA A 14 -12.88 -13.20 -22.93
C ALA A 14 -12.84 -13.32 -21.39
N GLU A 15 -13.97 -13.14 -20.70
CA GLU A 15 -14.01 -13.28 -19.26
C GLU A 15 -13.93 -14.75 -18.86
N ARG A 16 -12.90 -15.06 -18.09
CA ARG A 16 -12.63 -16.40 -17.55
C ARG A 16 -12.79 -16.36 -16.05
N TRP A 17 -13.53 -17.33 -15.53
CA TRP A 17 -13.80 -17.51 -14.09
C TRP A 17 -12.99 -18.68 -13.55
N THR A 18 -12.47 -18.54 -12.33
CA THR A 18 -11.73 -19.59 -11.62
C THR A 18 -12.24 -19.73 -10.19
N PRO A 19 -12.36 -20.97 -9.66
CA PRO A 19 -12.75 -21.19 -8.28
C PRO A 19 -11.71 -20.66 -7.30
N VAL A 20 -12.19 -19.96 -6.27
CA VAL A 20 -11.37 -19.53 -5.14
C VAL A 20 -11.25 -20.70 -4.16
N VAL A 21 -10.02 -21.16 -3.93
CA VAL A 21 -9.74 -22.25 -2.99
C VAL A 21 -9.78 -21.71 -1.56
N ILE A 22 -10.78 -22.14 -0.79
CA ILE A 22 -10.91 -21.85 0.64
C ILE A 22 -10.45 -23.09 1.41
N ASN A 23 -9.18 -23.12 1.79
CA ASN A 23 -8.63 -24.18 2.63
C ASN A 23 -8.43 -23.64 4.05
N VAL A 24 -9.37 -23.95 4.94
CA VAL A 24 -9.32 -23.56 6.35
C VAL A 24 -9.50 -24.82 7.19
N GLU A 25 -8.55 -25.10 8.06
CA GLU A 25 -8.53 -26.28 8.93
C GLU A 25 -9.86 -26.45 9.67
N GLY A 26 -10.40 -27.66 9.76
CA GLY A 26 -11.64 -27.96 10.48
C GLY A 26 -12.92 -27.37 9.88
N VAL A 27 -12.86 -26.85 8.66
CA VAL A 27 -14.02 -26.44 7.86
C VAL A 27 -14.18 -27.45 6.72
N GLU A 28 -15.26 -28.23 6.79
CA GLU A 28 -15.69 -29.12 5.72
C GLU A 28 -16.68 -28.39 4.82
N ASN A 29 -16.60 -28.61 3.51
CA ASN A 29 -17.50 -28.02 2.51
C ASN A 29 -17.66 -26.49 2.60
N PRO A 30 -16.58 -25.72 2.42
CA PRO A 30 -16.65 -24.26 2.46
C PRO A 30 -17.56 -23.72 1.34
N PRO A 31 -18.17 -22.55 1.54
CA PRO A 31 -18.95 -21.87 0.51
C PRO A 31 -18.11 -21.61 -0.74
N ARG A 32 -18.71 -21.79 -1.92
CA ARG A 32 -18.00 -21.68 -3.20
C ARG A 32 -18.05 -20.26 -3.75
N TYR A 33 -16.89 -19.76 -4.15
CA TYR A 33 -16.71 -18.45 -4.79
C TYR A 33 -15.82 -18.59 -6.01
N GLU A 34 -15.98 -17.67 -6.96
CA GLU A 34 -15.13 -17.58 -8.14
C GLU A 34 -14.69 -16.15 -8.37
N VAL A 35 -13.47 -16.00 -8.88
CA VAL A 35 -12.91 -14.72 -9.32
C VAL A 35 -12.72 -14.75 -10.83
N SER A 36 -12.94 -13.62 -11.49
CA SER A 36 -12.68 -13.50 -12.93
C SER A 36 -11.35 -12.79 -13.23
N ASN A 37 -10.84 -12.95 -14.45
CA ASN A 37 -9.69 -12.18 -14.93
C ASN A 37 -9.95 -10.66 -14.97
N PHE A 38 -11.21 -10.21 -14.94
CA PHE A 38 -11.59 -8.81 -14.78
C PHE A 38 -11.61 -8.34 -13.31
N GLY A 39 -11.26 -9.22 -12.37
CA GLY A 39 -11.30 -8.93 -10.94
C GLY A 39 -12.71 -8.82 -10.38
N ARG A 40 -13.70 -9.43 -11.04
CA ARG A 40 -15.05 -9.60 -10.49
C ARG A 40 -15.08 -10.84 -9.60
N LEU A 41 -15.94 -10.79 -8.59
CA LEU A 41 -16.14 -11.88 -7.65
C LEU A 41 -17.60 -12.34 -7.74
N ARG A 42 -17.85 -13.65 -7.74
CA ARG A 42 -19.21 -14.19 -7.65
C ARG A 42 -19.32 -15.29 -6.59
N SER A 43 -20.49 -15.37 -5.98
CA SER A 43 -20.86 -16.40 -5.00
C SER A 43 -21.76 -17.44 -5.65
N LEU A 44 -21.44 -18.72 -5.46
CA LEU A 44 -22.22 -19.85 -5.99
C LEU A 44 -23.14 -20.47 -4.92
N GLN A 45 -23.41 -19.74 -3.82
CA GLN A 45 -24.21 -20.26 -2.71
C GLN A 45 -25.72 -20.20 -2.98
N SER A 46 -26.18 -19.13 -3.61
CA SER A 46 -27.61 -18.88 -3.83
C SER A 46 -28.08 -19.29 -5.23
N ASP A 47 -27.18 -19.29 -6.21
CA ASP A 47 -27.45 -19.62 -7.60
C ASP A 47 -26.25 -20.39 -8.16
N VAL A 48 -26.52 -21.47 -8.90
CA VAL A 48 -25.52 -22.28 -9.61
C VAL A 48 -24.82 -21.45 -10.70
N LYS A 49 -25.49 -20.46 -11.29
CA LYS A 49 -24.89 -19.53 -12.25
C LYS A 49 -24.00 -18.47 -11.60
N GLY A 50 -24.15 -18.28 -10.29
CA GLY A 50 -23.37 -17.38 -9.46
C GLY A 50 -23.85 -15.93 -9.46
N THR A 51 -23.94 -15.35 -8.26
CA THR A 51 -24.32 -13.94 -8.06
C THR A 51 -23.06 -13.09 -7.92
N ILE A 52 -22.92 -12.05 -8.76
CA ILE A 52 -21.81 -11.10 -8.66
C ILE A 52 -21.89 -10.34 -7.33
N ILE A 53 -20.77 -10.32 -6.60
CA ILE A 53 -20.61 -9.62 -5.34
C ILE A 53 -19.41 -8.67 -5.39
N LYS A 54 -19.49 -7.57 -4.65
CA LYS A 54 -18.41 -6.56 -4.64
C LYS A 54 -17.27 -6.90 -3.66
N GLY A 55 -17.55 -7.72 -2.65
CA GLY A 55 -16.66 -7.93 -1.51
C GLY A 55 -16.60 -6.71 -0.58
N SER A 56 -15.64 -6.72 0.33
CA SER A 56 -15.35 -5.61 1.25
C SER A 56 -14.13 -4.81 0.77
N VAL A 57 -13.90 -3.62 1.33
CA VAL A 57 -12.69 -2.82 1.07
C VAL A 57 -11.86 -2.74 2.35
N ILE A 58 -10.59 -3.15 2.26
CA ILE A 58 -9.63 -3.12 3.37
C ILE A 58 -8.38 -2.37 2.89
N GLN A 59 -8.01 -1.29 3.56
CA GLN A 59 -6.86 -0.43 3.21
C GLN A 59 -6.87 0.05 1.73
N GLY A 60 -8.07 0.23 1.17
CA GLY A 60 -8.29 0.62 -0.22
C GLY A 60 -8.30 -0.53 -1.23
N TYR A 61 -8.07 -1.78 -0.80
CA TYR A 61 -8.13 -2.96 -1.66
C TYR A 61 -9.44 -3.69 -1.52
N ARG A 62 -10.00 -4.21 -2.63
CA ARG A 62 -11.11 -5.16 -2.54
C ARG A 62 -10.66 -6.50 -1.98
N SER A 63 -11.47 -7.07 -1.10
CA SER A 63 -11.23 -8.37 -0.46
C SER A 63 -12.49 -9.22 -0.40
N LEU A 64 -12.33 -10.52 -0.60
CA LEU A 64 -13.31 -11.51 -0.19
C LEU A 64 -13.16 -11.76 1.31
N ASN A 65 -14.21 -11.47 2.08
CA ASN A 65 -14.31 -11.80 3.50
C ASN A 65 -15.46 -12.77 3.70
N VAL A 66 -15.16 -13.97 4.20
CA VAL A 66 -16.13 -15.04 4.43
C VAL A 66 -16.10 -15.42 5.90
N ARG A 67 -17.27 -15.47 6.53
CA ARG A 67 -17.46 -16.11 7.83
C ARG A 67 -17.74 -17.59 7.59
N LEU A 68 -16.90 -18.44 8.19
CA LEU A 68 -16.99 -19.89 8.09
C LEU A 68 -17.57 -20.46 9.39
N PRO A 69 -18.03 -21.73 9.37
CA PRO A 69 -18.49 -22.41 10.58
C PRO A 69 -17.46 -22.38 11.71
N LYS A 70 -17.93 -22.55 12.96
CA LYS A 70 -17.10 -22.53 14.18
C LYS A 70 -16.35 -21.20 14.40
N GLY A 71 -16.90 -20.10 13.89
CA GLY A 71 -16.35 -18.74 14.07
C GLY A 71 -15.07 -18.47 13.28
N LYS A 72 -14.67 -19.35 12.35
CA LYS A 72 -13.49 -19.14 11.52
C LYS A 72 -13.76 -18.08 10.46
N THR A 73 -12.73 -17.41 9.98
CA THR A 73 -12.85 -16.41 8.92
C THR A 73 -11.83 -16.66 7.82
N PHE A 74 -12.23 -16.36 6.59
CA PHE A 74 -11.35 -16.41 5.43
C PHE A 74 -11.31 -15.02 4.80
N ASN A 75 -10.10 -14.48 4.64
CA ASN A 75 -9.89 -13.17 4.04
C ASN A 75 -8.81 -13.26 2.96
N ARG A 76 -9.15 -12.87 1.73
CA ARG A 76 -8.21 -12.77 0.63
C ARG A 76 -8.48 -11.53 -0.21
N TYR A 77 -7.41 -10.84 -0.59
CA TYR A 77 -7.49 -9.71 -1.51
C TYR A 77 -7.79 -10.18 -2.93
N ILE A 78 -8.68 -9.47 -3.63
CA ILE A 78 -9.10 -9.84 -4.99
C ILE A 78 -7.93 -9.78 -5.96
N HIS A 79 -7.11 -8.71 -5.93
CA HIS A 79 -5.93 -8.62 -6.81
C HIS A 79 -4.98 -9.82 -6.67
N LYS A 80 -4.82 -10.37 -5.45
CA LYS A 80 -3.98 -11.56 -5.25
C LYS A 80 -4.62 -12.80 -5.86
N LEU A 81 -5.93 -13.01 -5.65
CA LEU A 81 -6.64 -14.14 -6.25
C LEU A 81 -6.58 -14.10 -7.78
N VAL A 82 -6.73 -12.91 -8.38
CA VAL A 82 -6.59 -12.70 -9.82
C VAL A 82 -5.15 -13.00 -10.25
N ALA A 83 -4.15 -12.41 -9.58
CA ALA A 83 -2.75 -12.57 -9.95
C ALA A 83 -2.23 -14.01 -9.77
N GLU A 84 -2.71 -14.73 -8.76
CA GLU A 84 -2.39 -16.15 -8.54
C GLU A 84 -2.85 -17.04 -9.70
N THR A 85 -3.88 -16.63 -10.45
CA THR A 85 -4.49 -17.47 -11.50
C THR A 85 -4.17 -16.97 -12.91
N PHE A 86 -4.19 -15.65 -13.13
CA PHE A 86 -4.17 -15.06 -14.47
C PHE A 86 -2.87 -14.31 -14.80
N VAL A 87 -1.98 -14.14 -13.83
CA VAL A 87 -0.72 -13.39 -14.03
C VAL A 87 0.46 -14.31 -13.85
N LYS A 88 1.31 -14.39 -14.88
CA LYS A 88 2.54 -15.18 -14.82
C LYS A 88 3.47 -14.61 -13.76
N ARG A 89 3.97 -15.48 -12.89
CA ARG A 89 5.03 -15.14 -11.94
C ARG A 89 6.39 -15.47 -12.57
N GLU A 90 7.22 -14.47 -12.78
CA GLU A 90 8.50 -14.62 -13.48
C GLU A 90 9.57 -15.33 -12.66
N SER A 91 9.53 -15.19 -11.33
CA SER A 91 10.51 -15.81 -10.42
C SER A 91 9.90 -16.06 -9.03
N PRO A 92 10.40 -17.06 -8.28
CA PRO A 92 10.05 -17.29 -6.88
C PRO A 92 10.29 -16.08 -5.96
N ASP A 93 11.14 -15.13 -6.33
CA ASP A 93 11.38 -13.93 -5.51
C ASP A 93 10.28 -12.86 -5.65
N HIS A 94 9.50 -12.92 -6.73
CA HIS A 94 8.35 -12.04 -6.96
C HIS A 94 7.18 -12.45 -6.06
N LYS A 95 7.19 -11.97 -4.82
CA LYS A 95 6.22 -12.35 -3.76
C LYS A 95 5.10 -11.33 -3.57
N PHE A 96 5.19 -10.16 -4.20
CA PHE A 96 4.23 -9.06 -4.05
C PHE A 96 3.47 -8.85 -5.36
N VAL A 97 2.24 -8.34 -5.27
CA VAL A 97 1.43 -7.98 -6.45
C VAL A 97 1.20 -6.48 -6.39
N ILE A 98 1.46 -5.79 -7.49
CA ILE A 98 1.20 -4.36 -7.65
C ILE A 98 0.15 -4.11 -8.72
N HIS A 99 -0.51 -2.95 -8.61
CA HIS A 99 -1.37 -2.35 -9.63
C HIS A 99 -0.54 -1.38 -10.45
N LEU A 100 -0.42 -1.60 -11.76
CA LEU A 100 0.43 -0.79 -12.65
C LEU A 100 -0.05 0.67 -12.72
N ASP A 101 -1.36 0.89 -12.66
CA ASP A 101 -2.00 2.21 -12.69
C ASP A 101 -2.14 2.90 -11.32
N PHE A 102 -1.65 2.27 -10.23
CA PHE A 102 -1.82 2.71 -8.84
C PHE A 102 -3.26 2.69 -8.30
N ASP A 103 -4.26 2.29 -9.09
CA ASP A 103 -5.64 2.13 -8.64
C ASP A 103 -5.86 0.73 -8.06
N LYS A 104 -5.92 0.67 -6.73
CA LYS A 104 -6.19 -0.54 -5.95
C LYS A 104 -7.54 -1.21 -6.25
N MET A 105 -8.45 -0.49 -6.93
CA MET A 105 -9.77 -0.98 -7.32
C MET A 105 -9.78 -1.58 -8.73
N ASN A 106 -8.79 -1.26 -9.57
CA ASN A 106 -8.63 -1.84 -10.90
C ASN A 106 -7.95 -3.21 -10.84
N ASN A 107 -8.74 -4.25 -10.57
CA ASN A 107 -8.25 -5.62 -10.39
C ASN A 107 -8.20 -6.43 -11.71
N HIS A 108 -8.16 -5.77 -12.87
CA HIS A 108 -8.01 -6.46 -14.15
C HIS A 108 -6.63 -7.12 -14.23
N PHE A 109 -6.55 -8.37 -14.70
CA PHE A 109 -5.30 -9.15 -14.66
C PHE A 109 -4.12 -8.47 -15.37
N GLU A 110 -4.37 -7.76 -16.47
CA GLU A 110 -3.31 -7.01 -17.20
C GLU A 110 -2.79 -5.80 -16.42
N ASN A 111 -3.57 -5.28 -15.47
CA ASN A 111 -3.14 -4.20 -14.58
C ASN A 111 -2.33 -4.73 -13.38
N LEU A 112 -2.16 -6.05 -13.25
CA LEU A 112 -1.51 -6.66 -12.10
C LEU A 112 -0.17 -7.27 -12.50
N LYS A 113 0.86 -7.07 -11.67
CA LYS A 113 2.18 -7.67 -11.87
C LYS A 113 2.75 -8.23 -10.58
N TRP A 114 3.33 -9.44 -10.66
CA TRP A 114 4.15 -10.00 -9.59
C TRP A 114 5.52 -9.30 -9.57
N VAL A 115 5.90 -8.77 -8.41
CA VAL A 115 7.15 -8.01 -8.22
C VAL A 115 7.87 -8.42 -6.92
N THR A 116 9.15 -8.10 -6.86
CA THR A 116 9.97 -8.19 -5.64
C THR A 116 9.63 -7.05 -4.68
N LYS A 117 10.18 -7.10 -3.46
CA LYS A 117 9.96 -6.05 -2.47
C LYS A 117 10.53 -4.70 -2.94
N ASP A 118 11.69 -4.73 -3.58
CA ASP A 118 12.40 -3.50 -3.97
C ASP A 118 11.68 -2.82 -5.14
N GLU A 119 11.25 -3.59 -6.14
CA GLU A 119 10.41 -3.09 -7.24
C GLU A 119 9.07 -2.53 -6.74
N MET A 120 8.43 -3.18 -5.76
CA MET A 120 7.20 -2.66 -5.15
C MET A 120 7.43 -1.30 -4.48
N VAL A 121 8.54 -1.14 -3.75
CA VAL A 121 8.91 0.12 -3.11
C VAL A 121 9.16 1.20 -4.15
N GLU A 122 9.90 0.87 -5.22
CA GLU A 122 10.20 1.81 -6.28
C GLU A 122 8.94 2.24 -7.04
N HIS A 123 8.10 1.30 -7.44
CA HIS A 123 6.79 1.59 -8.03
C HIS A 123 5.98 2.53 -7.12
N ASN A 124 5.91 2.25 -5.82
CA ASN A 124 5.16 3.11 -4.89
C ASN A 124 5.78 4.51 -4.70
N ARG A 125 7.08 4.71 -4.93
CA ARG A 125 7.69 6.06 -4.96
C ARG A 125 7.24 6.85 -6.19
N GLU A 126 7.00 6.15 -7.30
CA GLU A 126 6.48 6.73 -8.53
C GLU A 126 4.98 7.07 -8.48
N ASN A 127 4.27 6.60 -7.44
CA ASN A 127 2.85 6.87 -7.26
C ASN A 127 2.57 8.39 -7.18
N PRO A 128 1.73 8.95 -8.08
CA PRO A 128 1.37 10.37 -8.07
C PRO A 128 0.78 10.85 -6.75
N ALA A 129 0.00 10.01 -6.06
CA ALA A 129 -0.57 10.35 -4.76
C ALA A 129 0.49 10.47 -3.65
N VAL A 130 1.65 9.82 -3.83
CA VAL A 130 2.80 9.94 -2.92
C VAL A 130 3.65 11.14 -3.31
N LYS A 131 3.99 11.31 -4.60
CA LYS A 131 4.78 12.44 -5.11
C LYS A 131 4.13 13.78 -4.86
N ASN A 132 2.81 13.87 -5.09
CA ASN A 132 2.05 15.11 -4.94
C ASN A 132 1.56 15.32 -3.51
N LYS A 133 1.95 14.46 -2.56
CA LYS A 133 1.53 14.62 -1.17
C LYS A 133 2.15 15.92 -0.65
N PRO A 134 1.33 16.90 -0.22
CA PRO A 134 1.87 18.16 0.27
C PRO A 134 2.77 17.85 1.47
N VAL A 135 4.02 18.33 1.40
CA VAL A 135 4.93 18.26 2.53
C VAL A 135 4.21 18.91 3.71
N PRO A 136 4.05 18.22 4.86
CA PRO A 136 3.39 18.80 6.01
C PRO A 136 4.03 20.15 6.33
N ARG A 137 3.30 21.24 6.13
CA ARG A 137 3.78 22.56 6.54
C ARG A 137 3.98 22.49 8.05
N ASN A 138 5.13 22.97 8.52
CA ASN A 138 5.42 23.06 9.95
C ASN A 138 4.25 23.76 10.64
N THR A 139 3.48 23.02 11.44
CA THR A 139 2.43 23.60 12.27
C THR A 139 3.08 24.44 13.38
N LYS A 140 2.36 25.41 13.94
CA LYS A 140 2.86 26.29 15.02
C LYS A 140 3.45 25.53 16.23
N ASN A 141 3.06 24.25 16.41
CA ASN A 141 3.47 23.40 17.53
C ASN A 141 4.69 22.50 17.24
N TYR A 142 5.47 22.79 16.20
CA TYR A 142 6.68 22.01 15.92
C TYR A 142 7.68 22.18 17.08
N LYS A 143 8.18 21.06 17.62
CA LYS A 143 9.17 21.08 18.72
C LYS A 143 10.41 21.90 18.37
N LEU A 144 10.80 21.88 17.09
CA LEU A 144 11.91 22.62 16.51
C LEU A 144 11.41 23.68 15.52
N THR A 145 11.67 24.94 15.83
CA THR A 145 11.54 26.08 14.91
C THR A 145 12.91 26.46 14.37
N GLU A 146 12.97 27.25 13.29
CA GLU A 146 14.23 27.78 12.76
C GLU A 146 15.09 28.44 13.85
N THR A 147 14.48 29.26 14.70
CA THR A 147 15.15 29.90 15.84
C THR A 147 15.77 28.88 16.80
N LYS A 148 15.03 27.82 17.17
CA LYS A 148 15.56 26.77 18.05
C LYS A 148 16.68 25.99 17.38
N VAL A 149 16.58 25.74 16.07
CA VAL A 149 17.63 25.03 15.33
C VAL A 149 18.90 25.88 15.22
N ARG A 150 18.80 27.20 15.00
CA ARG A 150 19.94 28.11 15.06
C ARG A 150 20.59 28.11 16.45
N MET A 151 19.80 28.13 17.53
CA MET A 151 20.33 27.98 18.89
C MET A 151 21.06 26.64 19.09
N ILE A 152 20.47 25.53 18.64
CA ILE A 152 21.11 24.20 18.69
C ILE A 152 22.45 24.22 17.93
N LYS A 153 22.48 24.75 16.70
CA LYS A 153 23.70 24.83 15.90
C LYS A 153 24.78 25.68 16.59
N LYS A 154 24.42 26.81 17.21
CA LYS A 154 25.35 27.63 18.00
C LYS A 154 25.89 26.89 19.23
N MET A 155 25.04 26.13 19.94
CA MET A 155 25.47 25.30 21.07
C MET A 155 26.37 24.13 20.64
N LEU A 156 26.19 23.61 19.42
CA LEU A 156 27.03 22.56 18.85
C LEU A 156 28.43 23.05 18.45
N GLN A 157 28.65 24.36 18.25
CA GLN A 157 29.97 24.94 18.02
C GLN A 157 30.86 24.92 19.27
N ASN A 158 30.27 24.80 20.46
CA ASN A 158 31.01 24.77 21.72
C ASN A 158 31.40 23.32 22.07
N GLU A 159 32.70 23.01 21.97
CA GLU A 159 33.28 21.69 22.20
C GLU A 159 33.04 21.13 23.62
N ASN A 160 32.83 21.99 24.61
CA ASN A 160 32.56 21.58 25.99
C ASN A 160 31.09 21.18 26.24
N THR A 161 30.21 21.31 25.25
CA THR A 161 28.79 21.06 25.43
C THR A 161 28.45 19.59 25.19
N ARG A 162 27.97 18.89 26.23
CA ARG A 162 27.52 17.50 26.08
C ARG A 162 26.25 17.43 25.22
N LEU A 163 26.33 16.71 24.09
CA LEU A 163 25.22 16.49 23.16
C LEU A 163 23.92 15.99 23.83
N LYS A 164 24.03 15.14 24.86
CA LYS A 164 22.89 14.65 25.65
C LYS A 164 22.14 15.77 26.37
N MET A 165 22.85 16.81 26.84
CA MET A 165 22.26 17.96 27.50
C MET A 165 21.49 18.84 26.51
N ILE A 166 22.06 19.08 25.33
CA ILE A 166 21.39 19.83 24.24
C ILE A 166 20.08 19.11 23.86
N ALA A 167 20.15 17.79 23.62
CA ALA A 167 18.96 17.01 23.29
C ALA A 167 17.87 17.11 24.36
N LYS A 168 18.24 16.99 25.65
CA LYS A 168 17.33 17.13 26.79
C LYS A 168 16.70 18.51 26.87
N GLN A 169 17.50 19.57 26.70
CA GLN A 169 17.05 20.97 26.78
C GLN A 169 15.99 21.30 25.72
N PHE A 170 16.16 20.80 24.50
CA PHE A 170 15.21 21.04 23.41
C PHE A 170 14.11 19.97 23.29
N GLY A 171 14.08 18.97 24.18
CA GLY A 171 13.08 17.91 24.18
C GLY A 171 13.12 17.04 22.91
N ILE A 172 14.32 16.86 22.34
CA ILE A 172 14.57 16.10 21.12
C ILE A 172 15.40 14.84 21.41
N THR A 173 15.35 13.89 20.50
CA THR A 173 16.19 12.68 20.59
C THR A 173 17.63 12.98 20.19
N HIS A 174 18.56 12.17 20.67
CA HIS A 174 19.97 12.26 20.29
C HIS A 174 20.16 12.04 18.77
N THR A 175 19.37 11.15 18.17
CA THR A 175 19.34 10.93 16.72
C THR A 175 18.92 12.19 15.97
N GLN A 176 17.86 12.88 16.41
CA GLN A 176 17.44 14.15 15.80
C GLN A 176 18.53 15.22 15.90
N LEU A 177 19.22 15.31 17.04
CA LEU A 177 20.36 16.21 17.22
C LEU A 177 21.50 15.88 16.25
N ASN A 178 21.83 14.60 16.06
CA ASN A 178 22.85 14.17 15.11
C ASN A 178 22.49 14.47 13.64
N ARG A 179 21.21 14.36 13.26
CA ARG A 179 20.74 14.74 11.93
C ARG A 179 20.84 16.26 11.68
N ILE A 180 20.61 17.07 12.71
CA ILE A 180 20.81 18.53 12.65
C ILE A 180 22.30 18.86 12.53
N ARG A 181 23.15 18.17 13.31
CA ARG A 181 24.60 18.37 13.31
C ARG A 181 25.26 17.98 11.99
N SER A 182 24.86 16.86 11.41
CA SER A 182 25.37 16.38 10.12
C SER A 182 24.81 17.14 8.91
N GLY A 183 23.77 17.96 9.09
CA GLY A 183 23.13 18.71 8.01
C GLY A 183 22.11 17.90 7.21
N GLU A 184 21.89 16.61 7.50
CA GLU A 184 20.82 15.78 6.94
C GLU A 184 19.46 16.47 7.09
N ASN A 185 19.21 17.04 8.28
CA ASN A 185 18.06 17.89 8.56
C ASN A 185 18.49 19.35 8.79
N TRP A 186 17.74 20.30 8.23
CA TRP A 186 17.99 21.74 8.38
C TRP A 186 19.35 22.23 7.85
N GLY A 187 19.93 21.54 6.86
CA GLY A 187 21.19 21.95 6.22
C GLY A 187 21.16 23.38 5.64
N HIS A 188 20.00 23.85 5.18
CA HIS A 188 19.82 25.20 4.62
C HIS A 188 19.99 26.34 5.63
N LEU A 189 19.83 26.08 6.94
CA LEU A 189 20.01 27.09 7.97
C LEU A 189 21.48 27.29 8.29
N LYS A 190 22.08 28.37 7.79
CA LYS A 190 23.44 28.77 8.18
C LYS A 190 23.38 29.64 9.43
N LEU A 191 24.43 29.59 10.25
CA LEU A 191 24.60 30.57 11.33
C LEU A 191 25.13 31.84 10.67
N ASP A 192 24.43 32.96 10.89
CA ASP A 192 24.96 34.27 10.50
C ASP A 192 26.13 34.57 11.46
N GLU A 193 27.23 35.07 10.90
CA GLU A 193 28.47 35.38 11.65
C GLU A 193 28.25 36.41 12.77
#